data_AF-A0A5K1CS43-F1
#
_entry.id   AF-A0A5K1CS43-F1
#
_cell.length_a   1.000
_cell.length_b   1.000
_cell.length_c   1.000
_cell.angle_alpha   90.00
_cell.angle_beta   90.00
_cell.angle_gamma   90.00
#
_symmetry.space_group_name_H-M   'P 1'
#
loop_
_entity.id
_entity.type
_entity.pdbx_description
1 polymer ?
#
loop_
_entity_poly.entity_id
_entity_poly.type
_entity_poly.pdbx_seq_one_letter_code
_entity_poly.pdbx_strand_id
1 'polypeptide(L)'
;SYELMEKILKVYIYPDGERPIFHTPELKGIYASEGWFMKLMEENRQFVVKDPEKAHLFYLPYGSHQLELALYVPNSHNMRPLSIYLRDYVNTIASKYRFWNRTRGADHFLVACHDW
;
A
#
# COMPACT_ATOMS: atom_id res chain seq x y z
N SER A 1 -3.17 -13.88 21.09
CA SER A 1 -2.09 -14.70 20.53
C SER A 1 -2.05 -14.53 19.02
N TYR A 2 -1.04 -15.09 18.35
CA TYR A 2 -0.97 -15.15 16.89
C TYR A 2 -2.22 -15.82 16.28
N GLU A 3 -2.71 -16.94 16.85
CA GLU A 3 -3.88 -17.63 16.30
C GLU A 3 -5.17 -16.80 16.40
N LEU A 4 -5.27 -15.94 17.42
CA LEU A 4 -6.40 -15.03 17.52
C LEU A 4 -6.34 -13.98 16.40
N MET A 5 -5.16 -13.41 16.13
CA MET A 5 -4.95 -12.44 15.04
C MET A 5 -5.35 -13.04 13.70
N GLU A 6 -4.91 -14.27 13.40
CA GLU A 6 -5.28 -14.94 12.15
C GLU A 6 -6.79 -15.05 11.94
N LYS A 7 -7.56 -15.23 13.02
CA LYS A 7 -9.02 -15.36 12.95
C LYS A 7 -9.74 -14.03 12.81
N ILE A 8 -9.24 -12.99 13.49
CA ILE A 8 -9.98 -11.73 13.62
C ILE A 8 -9.47 -10.62 12.73
N LEU A 9 -8.19 -10.62 12.33
CA LEU A 9 -7.62 -9.52 11.56
C LEU A 9 -8.40 -9.32 10.25
N LYS A 10 -8.67 -8.05 9.95
CA LYS A 10 -9.34 -7.61 8.74
C LYS A 10 -8.62 -6.42 8.17
N VAL A 11 -8.27 -6.50 6.89
CA VAL A 11 -7.55 -5.49 6.16
C VAL A 11 -8.43 -5.00 5.03
N TYR A 12 -8.64 -3.69 4.95
CA TYR A 12 -9.23 -3.06 3.77
C TYR A 12 -8.09 -2.64 2.85
N ILE A 13 -8.21 -2.94 1.56
CA ILE A 13 -7.24 -2.51 0.56
C ILE A 13 -7.84 -1.33 -0.19
N TYR A 14 -7.12 -0.21 -0.23
CA TYR A 14 -7.54 0.92 -1.07
C TYR A 14 -7.57 0.50 -2.53
N PRO A 15 -8.68 0.71 -3.26
CA PRO A 15 -8.75 0.39 -4.68
C PRO A 15 -8.14 1.49 -5.57
N ASP A 16 -7.75 2.62 -4.98
CA ASP A 16 -7.20 3.78 -5.65
C ASP A 16 -5.71 3.63 -5.94
N GLY A 17 -5.29 4.25 -7.04
CA GLY A 17 -3.90 4.32 -7.47
C GLY A 17 -3.77 3.89 -8.93
N GLU A 18 -2.87 4.55 -9.66
CA GLU A 18 -2.63 4.24 -11.07
C GLU A 18 -1.64 3.09 -11.23
N ARG A 19 -1.97 2.13 -12.09
CA ARG A 19 -1.02 1.11 -12.54
C ARG A 19 0.04 1.77 -13.43
N PRO A 20 1.31 1.32 -13.40
CA PRO A 20 1.79 0.15 -12.67
C PRO A 20 2.27 0.43 -11.24
N ILE A 21 2.17 1.67 -10.73
CA ILE A 21 2.68 2.02 -9.39
C ILE A 21 1.89 1.30 -8.29
N PHE A 22 0.56 1.21 -8.47
CA PHE A 22 -0.33 0.53 -7.53
C PHE A 22 -0.88 -0.78 -8.11
N HIS A 23 -1.26 -1.70 -7.23
CA HIS A 23 -1.95 -2.96 -7.58
C HIS A 23 -1.21 -3.81 -8.63
N THR A 24 0.10 -3.65 -8.75
CA THR A 24 0.93 -4.37 -9.73
C THR A 24 2.12 -5.00 -9.00
N PRO A 25 2.01 -6.28 -8.63
CA PRO A 25 3.03 -6.93 -7.84
C PRO A 25 4.27 -7.28 -8.68
N GLU A 26 5.46 -6.88 -8.21
CA GLU A 26 6.75 -7.36 -8.70
C GLU A 26 7.15 -8.63 -7.93
N LEU A 27 7.26 -9.77 -8.60
CA LEU A 27 7.44 -11.08 -7.93
C LEU A 27 8.88 -11.61 -8.00
N LYS A 28 9.80 -10.83 -8.59
CA LYS A 28 11.19 -11.22 -8.83
C LYS A 28 12.16 -10.15 -8.36
N GLY A 29 13.41 -10.56 -8.14
CA GLY A 29 14.48 -9.67 -7.71
C GLY A 29 14.35 -9.23 -6.24
N ILE A 30 15.09 -8.18 -5.88
CA ILE A 30 15.20 -7.68 -4.51
C ILE A 30 13.89 -7.05 -3.99
N TYR A 31 13.01 -6.63 -4.91
CA TYR A 31 11.70 -6.04 -4.60
C TYR A 31 10.57 -7.08 -4.47
N ALA A 32 10.90 -8.37 -4.57
CA ALA A 32 9.89 -9.43 -4.63
C ALA A 32 9.04 -9.52 -3.36
N SER A 33 9.56 -9.18 -2.18
CA SER A 33 8.80 -9.29 -0.93
C SER A 33 7.61 -8.31 -0.87
N GLU A 34 7.74 -7.08 -1.38
CA GLU A 34 6.62 -6.14 -1.55
C GLU A 34 5.54 -6.75 -2.46
N GLY A 35 5.93 -7.22 -3.65
CA GLY A 35 4.97 -7.75 -4.62
C GLY A 35 4.33 -9.05 -4.17
N TRP A 36 5.06 -9.94 -3.49
CA TRP A 36 4.47 -11.12 -2.87
C TRP A 36 3.48 -10.75 -1.77
N PHE A 37 3.78 -9.78 -0.91
CA PHE A 37 2.83 -9.30 0.08
C PHE A 37 1.57 -8.75 -0.59
N MET A 38 1.72 -7.88 -1.59
CA MET A 38 0.60 -7.28 -2.32
C MET A 38 -0.27 -8.36 -2.96
N LYS A 39 0.32 -9.28 -3.73
CA LYS A 39 -0.40 -10.37 -4.39
C LYS A 39 -1.14 -11.25 -3.39
N LEU A 40 -0.43 -11.73 -2.37
CA LEU A 40 -1.00 -12.64 -1.38
C LEU A 40 -2.11 -11.95 -0.59
N MET A 41 -1.97 -10.67 -0.25
CA MET A 41 -2.98 -9.91 0.45
C MET A 41 -4.22 -9.68 -0.43
N GLU A 42 -4.06 -9.21 -1.67
CA GLU A 42 -5.19 -8.97 -2.60
C GLU A 42 -6.00 -10.24 -2.91
N GLU A 43 -5.34 -11.39 -2.99
CA GLU A 43 -5.98 -12.69 -3.21
C GLU A 43 -6.56 -13.31 -1.93
N ASN A 44 -6.26 -12.74 -0.74
CA ASN A 44 -6.61 -13.34 0.54
C ASN A 44 -8.09 -13.16 0.92
N ARG A 45 -8.84 -14.27 0.97
CA ARG A 45 -10.27 -14.26 1.35
C ARG A 45 -10.53 -14.22 2.85
N GLN A 46 -9.52 -14.48 3.69
CA GLN A 46 -9.65 -14.52 5.14
C GLN A 46 -9.40 -13.15 5.78
N PHE A 47 -8.37 -12.43 5.33
CA PHE A 47 -7.99 -11.13 5.87
C PHE A 47 -8.70 -9.97 5.16
N VAL A 48 -8.95 -10.03 3.85
CA VAL A 48 -9.48 -8.87 3.12
C VAL A 48 -10.97 -8.68 3.36
N VAL A 49 -11.35 -7.42 3.60
CA VAL A 49 -12.75 -6.98 3.67
C VAL A 49 -13.01 -5.85 2.70
N LYS A 50 -14.22 -5.84 2.11
CA LYS A 50 -14.69 -4.75 1.23
C LYS A 50 -15.37 -3.62 2.00
N ASP A 51 -15.86 -3.94 3.20
CA ASP A 51 -16.54 -3.01 4.08
C ASP A 51 -15.51 -2.40 5.04
N PRO A 52 -15.20 -1.09 4.91
CA PRO A 52 -14.19 -0.44 5.74
C PRO A 52 -14.58 -0.37 7.23
N GLU A 53 -15.87 -0.48 7.57
CA GLU A 53 -16.31 -0.49 8.98
C GLU A 53 -15.86 -1.76 9.71
N LYS A 54 -15.62 -2.85 8.97
CA LYS A 54 -15.12 -4.12 9.50
C LYS A 54 -13.59 -4.21 9.53
N ALA A 55 -12.90 -3.20 9.00
CA ALA A 55 -11.46 -3.21 8.86
C ALA A 55 -10.75 -2.76 10.15
N HIS A 56 -9.71 -3.51 10.50
CA HIS A 56 -8.78 -3.17 11.58
C HIS A 56 -7.61 -2.34 11.07
N LEU A 57 -7.14 -2.64 9.84
CA LEU A 57 -6.04 -1.94 9.18
C LEU A 57 -6.41 -1.62 7.72
N PHE A 58 -5.77 -0.60 7.17
CA PHE A 58 -5.97 -0.12 5.80
C PHE A 58 -4.66 -0.18 5.01
N TYR A 59 -4.62 -1.03 4.00
CA TYR A 59 -3.44 -1.24 3.17
C TYR A 59 -3.46 -0.32 1.95
N LEU A 60 -2.34 0.37 1.72
CA LEU A 60 -2.04 1.16 0.52
C LEU A 60 -1.21 0.27 -0.42
N PRO A 61 -1.78 -0.27 -1.52
CA PRO A 61 -1.16 -1.27 -2.38
C PRO A 61 -0.17 -0.65 -3.36
N TYR A 62 0.91 -0.11 -2.80
CA TYR A 62 1.99 0.62 -3.44
C TYR A 62 3.20 -0.30 -3.72
N GLY A 63 3.90 -0.10 -4.85
CA GLY A 63 5.20 -0.71 -5.13
C GLY A 63 6.31 0.33 -5.26
N SER A 64 7.37 0.22 -4.46
CA SER A 64 8.47 1.20 -4.43
C SER A 64 9.26 1.24 -5.72
N HIS A 65 9.59 0.07 -6.25
CA HIS A 65 10.33 -0.05 -7.51
C HIS A 65 9.52 0.49 -8.70
N GLN A 66 8.20 0.26 -8.72
CA GLN A 66 7.35 0.78 -9.79
C GLN A 66 7.25 2.30 -9.75
N LEU A 67 7.22 2.90 -8.56
CA LEU A 67 7.28 4.36 -8.41
C LEU A 67 8.62 4.92 -8.90
N GLU A 68 9.72 4.27 -8.53
CA GLU A 68 11.05 4.65 -8.98
C GLU A 68 11.15 4.61 -10.51
N LEU A 69 10.79 3.48 -11.12
CA LEU A 69 10.80 3.32 -12.58
C LEU A 69 9.94 4.36 -13.30
N ALA A 70 8.82 4.76 -12.70
CA ALA A 70 7.90 5.72 -13.29
C ALA A 70 8.37 7.17 -13.19
N LEU A 71 9.03 7.57 -12.09
CA LEU A 71 9.22 8.98 -11.76
C LEU A 71 10.67 9.39 -11.50
N TYR A 72 11.57 8.46 -11.19
CA TYR A 72 12.95 8.80 -10.87
C TYR A 72 13.73 9.14 -12.14
N VAL A 73 14.46 10.25 -12.08
CA VAL A 73 15.37 10.65 -13.16
C VAL A 73 16.79 10.19 -12.79
N PRO A 74 17.42 9.29 -13.57
CA PRO A 74 18.77 8.82 -13.30
C PRO A 74 19.77 9.98 -13.13
N ASN A 75 20.68 9.84 -12.16
CA ASN A 75 21.70 10.84 -11.79
C ASN A 75 21.16 12.19 -11.27
N SER A 76 19.85 12.34 -11.07
CA SER A 76 19.28 13.58 -10.51
C SER A 76 19.52 13.71 -9.00
N HIS A 77 19.70 12.58 -8.30
CA HIS A 77 19.70 12.49 -6.83
C HIS A 77 18.48 13.17 -6.18
N ASN A 78 17.39 13.34 -6.94
CA ASN A 78 16.22 14.10 -6.52
C ASN A 78 15.02 13.17 -6.32
N MET A 79 14.76 12.84 -5.05
CA MET A 79 13.62 12.00 -4.65
C MET A 79 12.32 12.80 -4.44
N ARG A 80 12.34 14.13 -4.63
CA ARG A 80 11.18 15.00 -4.41
C ARG A 80 9.97 14.66 -5.29
N PRO A 81 10.12 14.28 -6.57
CA PRO A 81 8.96 13.88 -7.38
C PRO A 81 8.23 12.67 -6.82
N LEU A 82 8.97 11.67 -6.32
CA LEU A 82 8.42 10.44 -5.73
C LEU A 82 7.64 10.76 -4.45
N SER A 83 8.21 11.59 -3.56
CA SER A 83 7.54 11.96 -2.30
C SER A 83 6.31 12.85 -2.53
N ILE A 84 6.35 13.75 -3.52
CA ILE A 84 5.19 14.54 -3.92
C ILE A 84 4.07 13.65 -4.44
N TYR A 85 4.39 12.69 -5.32
CA TYR A 85 3.42 11.76 -5.87
C TYR A 85 2.72 10.95 -4.77
N LEU A 86 3.48 10.38 -3.83
CA LEU A 86 2.92 9.64 -2.69
C LEU A 86 2.09 10.53 -1.76
N ARG A 87 2.54 11.75 -1.48
CA ARG A 87 1.78 12.72 -0.68
C ARG A 87 0.45 13.05 -1.34
N ASP A 88 0.44 13.26 -2.65
CA ASP A 88 -0.77 13.64 -3.38
C ASP A 88 -1.75 12.47 -3.47
N TYR A 89 -1.26 11.23 -3.61
CA TYR A 89 -2.06 10.02 -3.42
C TYR A 89 -2.70 9.94 -2.03
N VAL A 90 -1.90 10.11 -0.97
CA VAL A 90 -2.39 10.09 0.42
C VAL A 90 -3.43 11.19 0.67
N ASN A 91 -3.21 12.41 0.18
CA ASN A 91 -4.16 13.50 0.28
C ASN A 91 -5.48 13.17 -0.45
N THR A 92 -5.40 12.52 -1.60
CA THR A 92 -6.57 12.09 -2.37
C THR A 92 -7.39 11.06 -1.59
N ILE A 93 -6.77 10.00 -1.08
CA ILE A 93 -7.50 8.99 -0.29
C ILE A 93 -8.02 9.57 1.04
N ALA A 94 -7.25 10.44 1.70
CA ALA A 94 -7.66 11.07 2.95
C ALA A 94 -8.88 11.99 2.79
N SER A 95 -8.97 12.69 1.66
CA SER A 95 -10.12 13.54 1.33
C SER A 95 -11.33 12.74 0.85
N LYS A 96 -11.10 11.65 0.11
CA LYS A 96 -12.15 10.78 -0.46
C LYS A 96 -12.83 9.90 0.59
N TYR A 97 -12.08 9.35 1.54
CA TYR A 97 -12.57 8.35 2.48
C TYR A 97 -12.68 8.89 3.90
N ARG A 98 -13.91 9.10 4.39
CA ARG A 98 -14.17 9.63 5.73
C ARG A 98 -13.52 8.82 6.86
N PHE A 99 -13.40 7.50 6.68
CA PHE A 99 -12.79 6.61 7.67
C PHE A 99 -11.27 6.83 7.85
N TRP A 100 -10.58 7.51 6.92
CA TRP A 100 -9.17 7.90 7.09
C TRP A 100 -8.94 8.69 8.39
N ASN A 101 -9.87 9.59 8.71
CA ASN A 101 -9.75 10.45 9.88
C ASN A 101 -10.15 9.78 11.19
N ARG A 102 -10.57 8.49 11.19
CA ARG A 102 -10.90 7.72 12.40
C ARG A 102 -9.73 7.68 13.39
N THR A 103 -8.52 7.49 12.86
CA THR A 103 -7.27 7.38 13.63
C THR A 103 -6.25 8.44 13.22
N ARG A 104 -6.63 9.36 12.33
CA ARG A 104 -5.71 10.29 11.65
C ARG A 104 -4.57 9.56 10.91
N GLY A 105 -4.84 8.38 10.36
CA GLY A 105 -3.89 7.60 9.56
C GLY A 105 -3.10 6.52 10.32
N ALA A 106 -3.27 6.37 11.64
CA ALA A 106 -2.43 5.46 12.44
C ALA A 106 -2.68 3.95 12.18
N ASP A 107 -3.82 3.59 11.60
CA ASP A 107 -4.18 2.22 11.18
C ASP A 107 -4.01 2.00 9.66
N HIS A 108 -3.38 2.94 8.96
CA HIS A 108 -3.07 2.86 7.54
C HIS A 108 -1.60 2.48 7.36
N PHE A 109 -1.32 1.54 6.47
CA PHE A 109 0.03 1.03 6.28
C PHE A 109 0.33 0.75 4.81
N LEU A 110 1.62 0.79 4.50
CA LEU A 110 2.20 0.31 3.25
C LEU A 110 3.34 -0.65 3.60
N VAL A 111 3.78 -1.44 2.62
CA VAL A 111 4.96 -2.29 2.77
C VAL A 111 6.05 -1.76 1.84
N ALA A 112 7.29 -1.90 2.28
CA ALA A 112 8.46 -1.55 1.48
C ALA A 112 9.57 -2.58 1.68
N CYS A 113 10.32 -2.85 0.63
CA CYS A 113 11.57 -3.57 0.63
C CYS A 113 12.66 -2.68 1.22
N HIS A 114 13.64 -3.30 1.86
CA HIS A 114 14.72 -2.59 2.55
C HIS A 114 15.69 -1.88 1.60
N ASP A 115 15.77 -2.29 0.33
CA ASP A 115 16.79 -1.80 -0.62
C ASP A 115 16.40 -0.49 -1.32
N TRP A 116 15.84 0.45 -0.56
CA TRP A 116 15.51 1.82 -1.00
C TRP A 116 16.71 2.78 -0.85
#